data_AF-A0A921NJ92-F1
#
_entry.id   AF-A0A921NJ92-F1
#
_cell.length_a   1.000
_cell.length_b   1.000
_cell.length_c   1.000
_cell.angle_alpha   90.00
_cell.angle_beta   90.00
_cell.angle_gamma   90.00
#
_symmetry.space_group_name_H-M   'P 1'
#
loop_
_entity.id
_entity.type
_entity.pdbx_description
1 polymer ?
#
loop_
_entity_poly.entity_id
_entity_poly.type
_entity_poly.pdbx_seq_one_letter_code
_entity_poly.pdbx_strand_id
1 'polypeptide(L)'
;MPIANEHQEDEPRLIDRIMSDLLSAMDRDDSDMRSTLIKNSDDIRTLAEICRQTGVFEHSQAKFAEFKQHLEESTPPEERLVKSWAWLLDRIVHSPTTLHMRGAVRLCVPLVALYLPPE
;
A
#
# COMPACT_ATOMS: atom_id res chain seq x y z
N MET A 1 -7.05 38.29 -0.49
CA MET A 1 -7.19 37.28 0.57
C MET A 1 -6.96 35.92 -0.08
N PRO A 2 -6.02 35.08 0.38
CA PRO A 2 -5.87 33.76 -0.20
C PRO A 2 -6.98 32.87 0.36
N ILE A 3 -7.63 32.14 -0.53
CA ILE A 3 -8.64 31.12 -0.22
C ILE A 3 -7.88 30.00 0.51
N ALA A 4 -8.26 29.75 1.76
CA ALA A 4 -7.75 28.61 2.51
C ALA A 4 -8.13 27.33 1.76
N ASN A 5 -7.11 26.50 1.49
CA ASN A 5 -7.23 25.26 0.75
C ASN A 5 -7.86 24.19 1.67
N GLU A 6 -9.18 24.17 1.78
CA GLU A 6 -9.97 23.27 2.66
C GLU A 6 -9.97 21.78 2.21
N HIS A 7 -9.08 21.37 1.31
CA HIS A 7 -9.04 20.01 0.76
C HIS A 7 -7.78 19.20 1.11
N GLN A 8 -6.93 19.69 2.01
CA GLN A 8 -5.69 18.99 2.38
C GLN A 8 -5.70 18.32 3.76
N GLU A 9 -6.76 18.47 4.56
CA GLU A 9 -6.75 18.04 5.98
C GLU A 9 -7.13 16.58 6.25
N ASP A 10 -7.57 15.78 5.27
CA ASP A 10 -8.08 14.42 5.54
C ASP A 10 -7.33 13.26 4.86
N GLU A 11 -6.35 13.50 3.98
CA GLU A 11 -5.63 12.42 3.29
C GLU A 11 -4.87 11.48 4.24
N PRO A 12 -4.06 11.97 5.22
CA PRO A 12 -3.34 11.08 6.13
C PRO A 12 -4.29 10.25 7.00
N ARG A 13 -5.44 10.82 7.38
CA ARG A 13 -6.47 10.14 8.17
C ARG A 13 -7.19 9.07 7.35
N LEU A 14 -7.40 9.30 6.06
CA LEU A 14 -8.01 8.35 5.15
C LEU A 14 -7.08 7.15 4.88
N ILE A 15 -5.79 7.40 4.63
CA ILE A 15 -4.78 6.34 4.47
C ILE A 15 -4.72 5.46 5.72
N ASP A 16 -4.63 6.08 6.90
CA ASP A 16 -4.54 5.35 8.17
C ASP A 16 -5.82 4.52 8.42
N ARG A 17 -7.00 5.07 8.08
CA ARG A 17 -8.28 4.36 8.21
C ARG A 17 -8.35 3.14 7.30
N ILE A 18 -8.13 3.31 5.99
CA ILE A 18 -8.22 2.21 5.01
C ILE A 18 -7.19 1.12 5.35
N MET A 19 -5.97 1.49 5.74
CA MET A 19 -4.97 0.51 6.19
C MET A 19 -5.40 -0.25 7.44
N SER A 20 -5.99 0.44 8.42
CA SER A 20 -6.49 -0.20 9.63
C SER A 20 -7.64 -1.18 9.32
N ASP A 21 -8.54 -0.80 8.42
CA ASP A 21 -9.65 -1.64 7.99
C ASP A 21 -9.15 -2.88 7.24
N LEU A 22 -8.17 -2.71 6.34
CA LEU A 22 -7.51 -3.80 5.62
C LEU A 22 -6.83 -4.80 6.57
N LEU A 23 -6.05 -4.31 7.53
CA LEU A 23 -5.42 -5.18 8.54
C LEU A 23 -6.47 -5.92 9.37
N SER A 24 -7.54 -5.23 9.77
CA SER A 24 -8.64 -5.83 10.52
C SER A 24 -9.40 -6.89 9.73
N ALA A 25 -9.56 -6.71 8.41
CA ALA A 25 -10.18 -7.69 7.53
C ALA A 25 -9.32 -8.95 7.42
N MET A 26 -7.99 -8.80 7.39
CA MET A 26 -7.04 -9.92 7.33
C MET A 26 -6.92 -10.68 8.63
N ASP A 27 -7.07 -10.03 9.78
CA ASP A 27 -7.10 -10.70 11.08
C ASP A 27 -8.38 -11.54 11.30
N ARG A 28 -9.44 -11.29 10.53
CA ARG A 28 -10.76 -11.92 10.68
C ARG A 28 -11.08 -12.99 9.64
N ASP A 29 -10.28 -13.09 8.59
CA ASP A 29 -10.55 -14.00 7.47
C ASP A 29 -9.70 -15.27 7.62
N ASP A 30 -10.34 -16.42 7.81
CA ASP A 30 -9.68 -17.73 7.87
C ASP A 30 -9.19 -18.22 6.48
N SER A 31 -9.45 -17.45 5.41
CA SER A 31 -9.02 -17.81 4.05
C SER A 31 -7.52 -17.59 3.82
N ASP A 32 -6.99 -18.16 2.72
CA ASP A 32 -5.61 -17.87 2.35
C ASP A 32 -5.39 -16.38 2.06
N MET A 33 -4.18 -15.89 2.36
CA MET A 33 -3.84 -14.47 2.24
C MET A 33 -4.12 -13.91 0.84
N ARG A 34 -3.94 -14.72 -0.21
CA ARG A 34 -4.19 -14.31 -1.59
C ARG A 34 -5.67 -13.98 -1.78
N SER A 35 -6.55 -14.88 -1.33
CA SER A 35 -8.00 -14.74 -1.42
C SER A 35 -8.46 -13.51 -0.65
N THR A 36 -7.93 -13.27 0.55
CA THR A 36 -8.25 -12.06 1.32
C THR A 36 -7.80 -10.79 0.62
N LEU A 37 -6.60 -10.75 0.01
CA LEU A 37 -6.15 -9.60 -0.77
C LEU A 37 -7.01 -9.33 -2.00
N ILE A 38 -7.48 -10.39 -2.67
CA ILE A 38 -8.38 -10.24 -3.82
C ILE A 38 -9.76 -9.73 -3.38
N LYS A 39 -10.31 -10.25 -2.28
CA LYS A 39 -11.60 -9.78 -1.71
C LYS A 39 -11.57 -8.29 -1.37
N ASN A 40 -10.43 -7.78 -0.93
CA ASN A 40 -10.24 -6.36 -0.57
C ASN A 40 -9.53 -5.55 -1.68
N SER A 41 -9.60 -6.02 -2.93
CA SER A 41 -8.85 -5.40 -4.04
C SER A 41 -9.25 -3.94 -4.28
N ASP A 42 -10.52 -3.59 -4.12
CA ASP A 42 -11.01 -2.21 -4.31
C ASP A 42 -10.44 -1.23 -3.29
N ASP A 43 -10.35 -1.64 -2.02
CA ASP A 43 -9.74 -0.84 -0.96
C ASP A 43 -8.24 -0.66 -1.20
N ILE A 44 -7.56 -1.73 -1.64
CA ILE A 44 -6.12 -1.69 -1.99
C ILE A 44 -5.89 -0.78 -3.19
N ARG A 45 -6.74 -0.85 -4.25
CA ARG A 45 -6.64 0.03 -5.42
C ARG A 45 -6.91 1.49 -5.06
N THR A 46 -7.95 1.75 -4.26
CA THR A 46 -8.29 3.09 -3.76
C THR A 46 -7.14 3.67 -2.96
N LEU A 47 -6.59 2.89 -2.03
CA LEU A 47 -5.47 3.33 -1.21
C LEU A 47 -4.21 3.56 -2.04
N ALA A 48 -3.94 2.70 -3.02
CA ALA A 48 -2.82 2.87 -3.94
C ALA A 48 -2.92 4.18 -4.73
N GLU A 49 -4.11 4.53 -5.20
CA GLU A 49 -4.35 5.78 -5.92
C GLU A 49 -4.07 7.00 -5.04
N ILE A 50 -4.62 7.00 -3.81
CA ILE A 50 -4.34 8.06 -2.83
C ILE A 50 -2.83 8.16 -2.57
N CYS A 51 -2.14 7.02 -2.39
CA CYS A 51 -0.70 6.99 -2.15
C CYS A 51 0.10 7.58 -3.33
N ARG A 52 -0.28 7.28 -4.58
CA ARG A 52 0.39 7.79 -5.79
C ARG A 52 0.30 9.30 -5.94
N GLN A 53 -0.76 9.91 -5.42
CA GLN A 53 -0.98 11.36 -5.46
C GLN A 53 -0.16 12.13 -4.40
N THR A 54 0.48 11.42 -3.46
CA THR A 54 1.26 12.07 -2.41
C THR A 54 2.63 12.53 -2.91
N GLY A 55 3.10 13.68 -2.42
CA GLY A 55 4.46 14.14 -2.70
C GLY A 55 5.53 13.13 -2.24
N VAL A 56 5.28 12.37 -1.18
CA VAL A 56 6.22 11.31 -0.73
C VAL A 56 6.43 10.24 -1.80
N PHE A 57 5.37 9.83 -2.50
CA PHE A 57 5.47 8.85 -3.57
C PHE A 57 6.17 9.43 -4.80
N GLU A 58 5.85 10.68 -5.17
CA GLU A 58 6.52 11.39 -6.26
C GLU A 58 8.05 11.42 -6.09
N HIS A 59 8.52 11.77 -4.90
CA HIS A 59 9.97 11.81 -4.59
C HIS A 59 10.63 10.42 -4.53
N SER A 60 9.84 9.35 -4.59
CA SER A 60 10.29 7.98 -4.35
C SER A 60 10.07 7.04 -5.54
N GLN A 61 9.69 7.56 -6.72
CA GLN A 61 9.45 6.75 -7.91
C GLN A 61 10.64 5.86 -8.30
N ALA A 62 11.87 6.36 -8.15
CA ALA A 62 13.07 5.56 -8.42
C ALA A 62 13.18 4.35 -7.48
N LYS A 63 12.92 4.53 -6.19
CA LYS A 63 12.89 3.44 -5.20
C LYS A 63 11.73 2.47 -5.44
N PHE A 64 10.58 3.00 -5.85
CA PHE A 64 9.44 2.18 -6.24
C PHE A 64 9.78 1.26 -7.42
N ALA A 65 10.41 1.79 -8.46
CA ALA A 65 10.85 1.03 -9.62
C ALA A 65 11.88 -0.04 -9.24
N GLU A 66 12.85 0.31 -8.39
CA GLU A 66 13.84 -0.64 -7.85
C GLU A 66 13.17 -1.78 -7.08
N PHE A 67 12.21 -1.49 -6.19
CA PHE A 67 11.49 -2.53 -5.45
C PHE A 67 10.63 -3.40 -6.35
N LYS A 68 9.97 -2.82 -7.36
CA LYS A 68 9.21 -3.56 -8.35
C LYS A 68 10.11 -4.53 -9.12
N GLN A 69 11.24 -4.03 -9.61
CA GLN A 69 12.20 -4.85 -10.35
C GLN A 69 12.73 -5.99 -9.48
N HIS A 70 13.18 -5.68 -8.25
CA HIS A 70 13.70 -6.68 -7.34
C HIS A 70 12.67 -7.78 -7.05
N LEU A 71 11.41 -7.41 -6.79
CA LEU A 71 10.32 -8.36 -6.57
C LEU A 71 10.09 -9.25 -7.80
N GLU A 72 10.10 -8.67 -9.00
CA GLU A 72 9.83 -9.38 -10.25
C GLU A 72 10.95 -10.36 -10.62
N GLU A 73 12.19 -10.02 -10.30
CA GLU A 73 13.36 -10.88 -10.49
C GLU A 73 13.42 -12.02 -9.46
N SER A 74 12.99 -11.77 -8.23
CA SER A 74 13.11 -12.74 -7.13
C SER A 74 11.87 -13.62 -6.92
N THR A 75 10.74 -13.30 -7.56
CA THR A 75 9.43 -13.89 -7.22
C THR A 75 8.66 -14.29 -8.48
N PRO A 76 8.21 -15.56 -8.60
CA PRO A 76 7.33 -16.01 -9.67
C PRO A 76 6.04 -15.17 -9.76
N PRO A 77 5.49 -14.89 -10.96
CA PRO A 77 4.31 -14.04 -11.14
C PRO A 77 3.13 -14.34 -10.22
N GLU A 78 2.84 -15.62 -10.00
CA GLU A 78 1.75 -16.10 -9.17
C GLU A 78 1.92 -15.75 -7.69
N GLU A 79 3.15 -15.56 -7.19
CA GLU A 79 3.40 -15.26 -5.78
C GLU A 79 3.52 -13.75 -5.49
N ARG A 80 3.69 -12.91 -6.52
CA ARG A 80 4.02 -11.47 -6.38
C ARG A 80 2.99 -10.69 -5.55
N LEU A 81 1.70 -11.03 -5.64
CA LEU A 81 0.66 -10.36 -4.84
C LEU A 81 0.88 -10.59 -3.34
N VAL A 82 0.99 -11.84 -2.91
CA VAL A 82 1.19 -12.18 -1.49
C VAL A 82 2.56 -11.68 -1.03
N LYS A 83 3.58 -11.74 -1.89
CA LYS A 83 4.94 -11.37 -1.53
C LYS A 83 5.13 -9.86 -1.37
N SER A 84 4.53 -9.06 -2.25
CA SER A 84 4.50 -7.60 -2.11
C SER A 84 3.74 -7.17 -0.84
N TRP A 85 2.65 -7.86 -0.49
CA TRP A 85 1.94 -7.62 0.76
C TRP A 85 2.78 -7.96 2.00
N ALA A 86 3.43 -9.14 2.00
CA ALA A 86 4.30 -9.54 3.10
C ALA A 86 5.46 -8.54 3.31
N TRP A 87 6.03 -8.00 2.22
CA TRP A 87 7.04 -6.93 2.31
C TRP A 87 6.51 -5.62 2.88
N LEU A 88 5.28 -5.24 2.54
CA LEU A 88 4.63 -4.07 3.16
C LEU A 88 4.52 -4.27 4.68
N LEU A 89 4.01 -5.43 5.12
CA LEU A 89 3.87 -5.75 6.54
C LEU A 89 5.22 -5.77 7.26
N ASP A 90 6.23 -6.40 6.67
CA ASP A 90 7.58 -6.44 7.22
C ASP A 90 8.14 -5.03 7.46
N ARG A 91 7.97 -4.13 6.48
CA ARG A 91 8.39 -2.73 6.62
C ARG A 91 7.59 -1.96 7.66
N ILE A 92 6.29 -2.22 7.79
CA ILE A 92 5.45 -1.61 8.83
C ILE A 92 5.92 -2.05 10.21
N VAL A 93 6.09 -3.35 10.43
CA VAL A 93 6.48 -3.93 11.74
C VAL A 93 7.86 -3.45 12.18
N HIS A 94 8.80 -3.31 11.24
CA HIS A 94 10.16 -2.85 11.53
C HIS A 94 10.34 -1.33 11.45
N SER A 95 9.27 -0.56 11.23
CA SER A 95 9.36 0.91 11.17
C SER A 95 9.56 1.50 12.57
N PRO A 96 10.64 2.28 12.80
CA PRO A 96 10.95 2.80 14.14
C PRO A 96 10.02 3.93 14.58
N THR A 97 9.27 4.54 13.66
CA THR A 97 8.27 5.58 13.97
C THR A 97 7.06 5.48 13.06
N THR A 98 5.96 6.13 13.47
CA THR A 98 4.74 6.27 12.68
C THR A 98 4.99 6.98 11.34
N LEU A 99 5.97 7.89 11.27
CA LEU A 99 6.37 8.54 10.02
C LEU A 99 7.00 7.54 9.04
N HIS A 100 7.89 6.66 9.52
CA HIS A 100 8.48 5.61 8.68
C HIS A 100 7.42 4.61 8.21
N MET A 101 6.51 4.22 9.09
CA MET A 101 5.39 3.34 8.76
C MET A 101 4.51 3.94 7.66
N ARG A 102 4.11 5.21 7.81
CA ARG A 102 3.35 5.94 6.79
C ARG A 102 4.09 6.07 5.46
N GLY A 103 5.42 6.21 5.51
CA GLY A 103 6.27 6.16 4.33
C GLY A 103 6.25 4.79 3.66
N ALA A 104 6.37 3.70 4.43
CA ALA A 104 6.28 2.33 3.92
C ALA A 104 4.94 2.05 3.24
N VAL A 105 3.82 2.46 3.85
CA VAL A 105 2.48 2.35 3.26
C VAL A 105 2.42 3.08 1.92
N ARG A 106 2.82 4.36 1.89
CA ARG A 106 2.77 5.19 0.67
C ARG A 106 3.61 4.61 -0.47
N LEU A 107 4.71 3.93 -0.18
CA LEU A 107 5.58 3.32 -1.19
C LEU A 107 5.10 1.93 -1.63
N CYS A 108 4.69 1.10 -0.68
CA CYS A 108 4.50 -0.32 -0.92
C CYS A 108 3.05 -0.69 -1.25
N VAL A 109 2.02 0.05 -0.80
CA VAL A 109 0.64 -0.23 -1.22
C VAL A 109 0.46 -0.09 -2.74
N PRO A 110 0.99 0.95 -3.40
CA PRO A 110 0.97 1.03 -4.86
C PRO A 110 1.60 -0.17 -5.57
N LEU A 111 2.56 -0.85 -4.92
CA LEU A 111 3.23 -2.04 -5.45
C LEU A 111 2.33 -3.27 -5.31
N VAL A 112 1.66 -3.44 -4.17
CA VAL A 112 0.67 -4.51 -3.97
C VAL A 112 -0.43 -4.41 -5.02
N ALA A 113 -0.94 -3.21 -5.27
CA ALA A 113 -2.00 -2.98 -6.24
C ALA A 113 -1.62 -3.36 -7.68
N LEU A 114 -0.32 -3.32 -8.05
CA LEU A 114 0.14 -3.72 -9.38
C LEU A 114 -0.05 -5.22 -9.66
N TYR A 115 -0.13 -6.04 -8.61
CA TYR A 115 -0.22 -7.50 -8.73
C TYR A 115 -1.61 -8.04 -8.39
N LEU A 116 -2.58 -7.17 -8.16
CA LEU A 116 -3.98 -7.57 -8.12
C LEU A 116 -4.41 -8.06 -9.51
N PRO A 117 -5.32 -9.05 -9.59
CA PRO A 117 -5.95 -9.39 -10.85
C PRO A 117 -6.68 -8.16 -11.44
N PRO A 118 -6.82 -8.09 -12.77
CA PRO A 118 -7.64 -7.06 -13.41
C PRO A 118 -9.10 -7.17 -12.94
N GLU A 119 -9.83 -6.06 -12.99
CA GLU A 119 -11.29 -6.02 -12.79
C GLU A 119 -12.03 -6.84 -13.87
#